data_AF-A0AAE0VKB2-F1
#
_entry.id   AF-A0AAE0VKB2-F1
#
_cell.length_a   1.000
_cell.length_b   1.000
_cell.length_c   1.000
_cell.angle_alpha   90.00
_cell.angle_beta   90.00
_cell.angle_gamma   90.00
#
_symmetry.space_group_name_H-M   'P 1'
#
loop_
_entity.id
_entity.type
_entity.pdbx_description
1 polymer ?
#
loop_
_entity_poly.entity_id
_entity_poly.type
_entity_poly.pdbx_seq_one_letter_code
_entity_poly.pdbx_strand_id
1 'polypeptide(L)'
;MNIINESLAHMSKFLGATHDGDDENIDCPANGNYIMAPQNTNDIKNAANLHHFSRCSIRQLKKVLLTKQAECLHNAANEYISYDMQKRPPGTIFSADLQCKLAFGRQSSYCEQGEFGSAICKRLWCTDPSNSLMCRTSSRLVALPGTTCAADKPRTLPSKM
;
A
#
# COMPACT_ATOMS: atom_id res chain seq x y z
N MET A 1 -7.14 1.37 5.61
CA MET A 1 -6.90 2.56 4.76
C MET A 1 -5.43 2.58 4.37
N ASN A 2 -5.11 2.41 3.10
CA ASN A 2 -3.78 2.68 2.57
C ASN A 2 -3.99 3.63 1.39
N ILE A 3 -4.33 4.89 1.71
CA ILE A 3 -4.80 5.91 0.76
C ILE A 3 -3.84 5.99 -0.43
N ILE A 4 -2.53 5.88 -0.17
CA ILE A 4 -1.48 5.93 -1.19
C ILE A 4 -1.72 4.89 -2.29
N ASN A 5 -2.02 3.64 -1.92
CA ASN A 5 -2.22 2.57 -2.91
C ASN A 5 -3.51 2.74 -3.69
N GLU A 6 -4.59 3.23 -3.05
CA GLU A 6 -5.84 3.53 -3.75
C GLU A 6 -5.66 4.71 -4.72
N SER A 7 -4.92 5.74 -4.32
CA SER A 7 -4.56 6.87 -5.19
C SER A 7 -3.69 6.43 -6.37
N LEU A 8 -2.68 5.59 -6.13
CA LEU A 8 -1.85 5.00 -7.18
C LEU A 8 -2.69 4.19 -8.17
N ALA A 9 -3.57 3.32 -7.66
CA ALA A 9 -4.47 2.54 -8.50
C ALA A 9 -5.38 3.43 -9.35
N HIS A 10 -5.93 4.51 -8.75
CA HIS A 10 -6.73 5.48 -9.50
C HIS A 10 -5.93 6.14 -10.61
N MET A 11 -4.72 6.65 -10.31
CA MET A 11 -3.85 7.28 -11.30
C MET A 11 -3.49 6.32 -12.44
N SER A 12 -3.24 5.05 -12.14
CA SER A 12 -2.95 4.04 -13.15
C SER A 12 -4.11 3.78 -14.10
N LYS A 13 -5.37 3.87 -13.63
CA LYS A 13 -6.54 3.79 -14.51
C LYS A 13 -6.61 4.93 -15.52
N PHE A 14 -6.25 6.15 -15.12
CA PHE A 14 -6.14 7.29 -16.05
C PHE A 14 -5.07 7.05 -17.12
N LEU A 15 -4.03 6.27 -16.80
CA LEU A 15 -3.00 5.83 -17.72
C LEU A 15 -3.34 4.51 -18.44
N GLY A 16 -4.62 4.11 -18.45
CA GLY A 16 -5.13 2.98 -19.23
C GLY A 16 -4.85 1.59 -18.66
N ALA A 17 -4.40 1.47 -17.41
CA ALA A 17 -4.31 0.18 -16.75
C ALA A 17 -5.69 -0.25 -16.21
N THR A 18 -6.13 -1.47 -16.53
CA THR A 18 -7.36 -2.08 -16.00
C THR A 18 -7.05 -2.90 -14.74
N HIS A 19 -8.07 -3.40 -14.04
CA HIS A 19 -7.81 -4.21 -12.85
C HIS A 19 -7.12 -5.52 -13.22
N ASP A 20 -6.37 -6.08 -12.26
CA ASP A 20 -5.86 -7.44 -12.40
C ASP A 20 -7.03 -8.43 -12.40
N GLY A 21 -7.00 -9.42 -13.29
CA GLY A 21 -8.06 -10.42 -13.46
C GLY A 21 -9.21 -10.00 -14.38
N ASP A 22 -9.23 -8.76 -14.87
CA ASP A 22 -10.11 -8.35 -15.99
C ASP A 22 -9.64 -9.03 -17.30
N ASP A 23 -10.47 -9.06 -18.34
CA ASP A 23 -10.24 -9.76 -19.62
C ASP A 23 -8.79 -9.65 -20.16
N GLU A 24 -8.26 -8.43 -20.32
CA GLU A 24 -6.88 -8.19 -20.82
C GLU A 24 -5.76 -8.52 -19.81
N ASN A 25 -6.11 -8.67 -18.53
CA ASN A 25 -5.22 -8.88 -17.40
C ASN A 25 -5.51 -10.21 -16.67
N ILE A 26 -6.17 -11.17 -17.33
CA ILE A 26 -6.58 -12.47 -16.75
C ILE A 26 -5.39 -13.29 -16.22
N ASP A 27 -4.19 -13.06 -16.78
CA ASP A 27 -2.93 -13.69 -16.35
C ASP A 27 -2.42 -13.19 -14.98
N CYS A 28 -3.05 -12.16 -14.42
CA CYS A 28 -2.73 -11.60 -13.12
C CYS A 28 -3.91 -11.80 -12.15
N PRO A 29 -3.67 -12.31 -10.93
CA PRO A 29 -4.75 -12.67 -10.02
C PRO A 29 -5.47 -11.45 -9.45
N ALA A 30 -6.81 -11.43 -9.57
CA ALA A 30 -7.67 -10.38 -9.00
C ALA A 30 -7.58 -10.24 -7.48
N ASN A 31 -7.13 -11.29 -6.79
CA ASN A 31 -6.95 -11.37 -5.34
C ASN A 31 -5.46 -11.37 -4.92
N GLY A 32 -4.56 -10.99 -5.84
CA GLY A 32 -3.11 -11.01 -5.64
C GLY A 32 -2.55 -9.91 -4.75
N ASN A 33 -3.40 -9.01 -4.22
CA ASN A 33 -3.04 -7.84 -3.43
C ASN A 33 -2.14 -6.81 -4.13
N TYR A 34 -1.97 -6.87 -5.45
CA TYR A 34 -1.27 -5.83 -6.21
C TYR A 34 -2.02 -4.49 -6.13
N ILE A 35 -1.35 -3.39 -6.49
CA ILE A 35 -1.95 -2.04 -6.50
C ILE A 35 -3.27 -2.04 -7.30
N MET A 36 -3.28 -2.69 -8.47
CA MET A 36 -4.44 -2.80 -9.36
C MET A 36 -5.34 -4.02 -9.09
N ALA A 37 -5.07 -4.81 -8.05
CA ALA A 37 -5.95 -5.91 -7.66
C ALA A 37 -7.28 -5.36 -7.10
N PRO A 38 -8.43 -5.72 -7.71
CA PRO A 38 -9.74 -5.23 -7.29
C PRO A 38 -10.18 -5.85 -5.96
N GLN A 39 -9.63 -7.02 -5.61
CA GLN A 39 -9.91 -7.71 -4.36
C GLN A 39 -8.61 -7.88 -3.58
N ASN A 40 -8.62 -7.48 -2.32
CA ASN A 40 -7.45 -7.64 -1.46
C ASN A 40 -7.79 -8.60 -0.34
N THR A 41 -6.96 -9.62 -0.18
CA THR A 41 -7.09 -10.67 0.82
C THR A 41 -6.21 -10.37 2.01
N ASN A 42 -6.56 -11.04 3.11
CA ASN A 42 -5.78 -11.05 4.33
C ASN A 42 -4.60 -12.04 4.28
N ASP A 43 -4.25 -12.60 3.12
CA ASP A 43 -3.15 -13.54 2.96
C ASP A 43 -1.79 -12.83 3.10
N ILE A 44 -1.03 -13.26 4.09
CA ILE A 44 0.28 -12.70 4.41
C ILE A 44 1.32 -12.98 3.32
N LYS A 45 1.13 -14.05 2.53
CA LYS A 45 2.03 -14.39 1.41
C LYS A 45 2.00 -13.31 0.33
N ASN A 46 0.86 -12.65 0.16
CA ASN A 46 0.65 -11.60 -0.83
C ASN A 46 0.82 -10.19 -0.24
N ALA A 47 1.20 -10.05 1.04
CA ALA A 47 1.33 -8.74 1.69
C ALA A 47 2.41 -7.86 1.06
N ALA A 48 3.43 -8.45 0.44
CA ALA A 48 4.45 -7.72 -0.30
C ALA A 48 3.86 -7.03 -1.54
N ASN A 49 2.93 -7.68 -2.23
CA ASN A 49 2.32 -7.20 -3.47
C ASN A 49 1.55 -5.90 -3.30
N LEU A 50 1.11 -5.57 -2.07
CA LEU A 50 0.44 -4.31 -1.75
C LEU A 50 1.20 -3.08 -2.21
N HIS A 51 2.53 -3.16 -2.40
CA HIS A 51 3.37 -2.04 -2.83
C HIS A 51 3.85 -2.15 -4.27
N HIS A 52 3.32 -3.09 -5.05
CA HIS A 52 3.76 -3.37 -6.40
C HIS A 52 2.61 -3.40 -7.39
N PHE A 53 2.90 -2.96 -8.62
CA PHE A 53 2.07 -3.26 -9.77
C PHE A 53 2.30 -4.70 -10.21
N SER A 54 1.26 -5.38 -10.67
CA SER A 54 1.41 -6.68 -11.31
C SER A 54 2.16 -6.54 -12.64
N ARG A 55 2.64 -7.67 -13.19
CA ARG A 55 3.22 -7.69 -14.55
C ARG A 55 2.24 -7.20 -15.62
N CYS A 56 0.94 -7.43 -15.44
CA CYS A 56 -0.09 -7.05 -16.41
C CYS A 56 -0.32 -5.54 -16.39
N SER A 57 -0.43 -4.95 -15.19
CA SER A 57 -0.50 -3.50 -15.00
C SER A 57 0.74 -2.79 -15.58
N ILE A 58 1.95 -3.29 -15.32
CA ILE A 58 3.18 -2.73 -15.86
C ILE A 58 3.18 -2.76 -17.40
N ARG A 59 2.71 -3.86 -18.00
CA ARG A 59 2.61 -4.02 -19.46
C ARG A 59 1.68 -2.96 -20.08
N GLN A 60 0.49 -2.76 -19.50
CA GLN A 60 -0.48 -1.76 -20.00
C GLN A 60 0.05 -0.34 -19.82
N LEU A 61 0.59 0.00 -18.65
CA LEU A 61 1.17 1.34 -18.40
C LEU A 61 2.30 1.65 -19.39
N LYS A 62 3.21 0.70 -19.64
CA LYS A 62 4.27 0.87 -20.64
C LYS A 62 3.70 1.10 -22.04
N LYS A 63 2.66 0.36 -22.43
CA LYS A 63 2.02 0.50 -23.74
C LYS A 63 1.48 1.92 -23.93
N VAL A 64 0.81 2.48 -22.93
CA VAL A 64 0.24 3.85 -22.99
C VAL A 64 1.34 4.91 -22.99
N LEU A 65 2.38 4.76 -22.18
CA LEU A 65 3.50 5.71 -22.13
C LEU A 65 4.31 5.79 -23.45
N LEU A 66 4.11 4.83 -24.36
CA LEU A 66 4.74 4.82 -25.69
C LEU A 66 3.84 5.41 -26.79
N THR A 67 2.61 5.84 -26.46
CA THR A 67 1.70 6.42 -27.45
C THR A 67 1.81 7.94 -27.52
N LYS A 68 1.34 8.52 -28.64
CA LYS A 68 1.28 9.98 -28.81
C LYS A 68 0.41 10.67 -27.76
N GLN A 69 -0.61 9.99 -27.21
CA GLN A 69 -1.46 10.57 -26.18
C GLN A 69 -0.67 10.87 -24.88
N ALA A 70 0.43 10.17 -24.63
CA ALA A 70 1.29 10.39 -23.47
C ALA A 70 2.34 11.49 -23.69
N GLU A 71 2.35 12.20 -24.84
CA GLU A 71 3.31 13.26 -25.12
C GLU A 71 3.32 14.36 -24.04
N CYS A 72 2.17 14.63 -23.41
CA CYS A 72 2.04 15.60 -22.32
C CYS A 72 2.72 15.17 -21.00
N LEU A 73 3.26 13.95 -20.92
CA LEU A 73 3.98 13.43 -19.76
C LEU A 73 5.50 13.44 -19.96
N HIS A 74 5.99 13.80 -21.16
CA HIS A 74 7.42 13.76 -21.49
C HIS A 74 8.15 15.06 -21.15
N ASN A 75 7.45 16.16 -20.87
CA ASN A 75 8.10 17.39 -20.42
C ASN A 75 8.57 17.26 -18.96
N ALA A 76 9.66 17.96 -18.64
CA ALA A 76 10.12 18.05 -17.27
C ALA A 76 9.08 18.80 -16.41
N ALA A 77 8.92 18.37 -15.16
CA ALA A 77 8.14 19.12 -14.18
C ALA A 77 8.87 20.42 -13.81
N ASN A 78 8.14 21.54 -13.77
CA ASN A 78 8.70 22.84 -13.40
C ASN A 78 9.16 22.89 -11.93
N GLU A 79 8.51 22.10 -11.07
CA GLU A 79 8.90 21.90 -9.68
C GLU A 79 8.87 20.41 -9.35
N TYR A 80 9.92 19.94 -8.69
CA TYR A 80 10.00 18.58 -8.18
C TYR A 80 10.20 18.62 -6.67
N ILE A 81 9.12 18.34 -5.93
CA ILE A 81 9.22 18.12 -4.48
C ILE A 81 9.77 16.71 -4.29
N SER A 82 11.09 16.60 -4.08
CA SER A 82 11.72 15.32 -3.79
C SER A 82 11.42 14.89 -2.35
N TYR A 83 10.84 13.71 -2.18
CA TYR A 83 10.72 13.05 -0.88
C TYR A 83 11.61 11.81 -0.86
N ASP A 84 12.67 11.86 -0.06
CA ASP A 84 13.59 10.74 0.11
C ASP A 84 13.03 9.74 1.12
N MET A 85 12.35 8.72 0.59
CA MET A 85 11.80 7.61 1.36
C MET A 85 12.86 6.87 2.19
N GLN A 86 14.13 6.86 1.78
CA GLN A 86 15.21 6.18 2.49
C GLN A 86 15.68 7.00 3.70
N LYS A 87 15.83 8.31 3.54
CA LYS A 87 16.24 9.20 4.64
C LYS A 87 15.12 9.44 5.64
N ARG A 88 13.88 9.58 5.17
CA ARG A 88 12.74 9.91 6.01
C ARG A 88 11.56 9.00 5.67
N PRO A 89 11.59 7.73 6.07
CA PRO A 89 10.50 6.81 5.78
C PRO A 89 9.21 7.21 6.52
N PRO A 90 8.02 7.09 5.91
CA PRO A 90 6.77 7.63 6.49
C PRO A 90 6.44 7.11 7.88
N GLY A 91 6.77 5.86 8.22
CA GLY A 91 6.53 5.27 9.53
C GLY A 91 7.32 5.91 10.68
N THR A 92 8.33 6.74 10.38
CA THR A 92 9.02 7.58 11.39
C THR A 92 8.26 8.87 11.70
N ILE A 93 7.34 9.27 10.82
CA ILE A 93 6.48 10.46 10.99
C ILE A 93 5.10 10.03 11.49
N PHE A 94 4.58 8.95 10.93
CA PHE A 94 3.28 8.38 11.24
C PHE A 94 3.47 7.12 12.09
N SER A 95 3.38 7.26 13.40
CA SER A 95 3.46 6.10 14.32
C SER A 95 2.36 5.07 14.01
N ALA A 96 2.53 3.83 14.47
CA ALA A 96 1.51 2.78 14.33
C ALA A 96 0.13 3.23 14.85
N ASP A 97 0.15 3.97 15.96
CA ASP A 97 -1.04 4.54 16.59
C ASP A 97 -1.73 5.59 15.70
N LEU A 98 -0.96 6.48 15.08
CA LEU A 98 -1.49 7.47 14.15
C LEU A 98 -2.01 6.80 12.87
N GLN A 99 -1.34 5.76 12.37
CA GLN A 99 -1.82 4.98 11.24
C GLN A 99 -3.18 4.32 11.53
N CYS A 100 -3.39 3.80 12.74
CA CYS A 100 -4.69 3.27 13.18
C CYS A 100 -5.77 4.34 13.26
N LYS A 101 -5.44 5.51 13.83
CA LYS A 101 -6.35 6.67 13.90
C LYS A 101 -6.79 7.15 12.52
N LEU A 102 -5.86 7.18 11.57
CA LEU A 102 -6.17 7.48 10.18
C LEU A 102 -7.06 6.39 9.57
N ALA A 103 -6.76 5.11 9.81
CA ALA A 103 -7.45 4.02 9.17
C ALA A 103 -8.88 3.75 9.66
N PHE A 104 -9.14 3.90 10.96
CA PHE A 104 -10.42 3.53 11.60
C PHE A 104 -11.05 4.67 12.41
N GLY A 105 -10.44 5.85 12.45
CA GLY A 105 -10.94 7.01 13.18
C GLY A 105 -10.22 7.27 14.51
N ARG A 106 -10.45 8.47 15.07
CA ARG A 106 -9.65 9.04 16.17
C ARG A 106 -9.61 8.21 17.46
N GLN A 107 -10.62 7.35 17.68
CA GLN A 107 -10.73 6.49 18.86
C GLN A 107 -9.95 5.16 18.72
N SER A 108 -9.48 4.84 17.52
CA SER A 108 -8.66 3.64 17.29
C SER A 108 -7.21 3.88 17.71
N SER A 109 -6.54 2.83 18.17
CA SER A 109 -5.13 2.82 18.58
C SER A 109 -4.45 1.54 18.07
N TYR A 110 -3.13 1.50 18.13
CA TYR A 110 -2.38 0.29 17.81
C TYR A 110 -2.70 -0.83 18.82
N CYS A 111 -2.91 -2.04 18.30
CA CYS A 111 -3.14 -3.23 19.11
C CYS A 111 -1.81 -3.95 19.38
N GLU A 112 -1.22 -3.67 20.53
CA GLU A 112 0.10 -4.19 20.92
C GLU A 112 0.05 -5.59 21.55
N GLN A 113 -1.12 -6.04 22.01
CA GLN A 113 -1.20 -7.27 22.81
C GLN A 113 -1.08 -8.56 21.99
N GLY A 114 -0.33 -9.51 22.53
CA GLY A 114 -0.26 -10.89 22.05
C GLY A 114 0.25 -11.02 20.61
N GLU A 115 -0.42 -11.88 19.82
CA GLU A 115 -0.04 -12.17 18.44
C GLU A 115 -0.23 -10.97 17.48
N PHE A 116 -1.04 -9.98 17.86
CA PHE A 116 -1.26 -8.78 17.05
C PHE A 116 -0.03 -7.87 17.05
N GLY A 117 0.62 -7.75 18.21
CA GLY A 117 1.84 -6.97 18.38
C GLY A 117 2.99 -7.51 17.53
N SER A 118 3.23 -8.83 17.61
CA SER A 118 4.29 -9.50 16.85
C SER A 118 4.08 -9.48 15.33
N ALA A 119 2.82 -9.33 14.88
CA ALA A 119 2.47 -9.28 13.47
C ALA A 119 2.68 -7.91 12.79
N ILE A 120 2.94 -6.82 13.54
CA ILE A 120 2.96 -5.43 13.04
C ILE A 120 3.73 -5.23 11.72
N CYS A 121 4.89 -5.89 11.59
CA CYS A 121 5.77 -5.76 10.43
C CYS A 121 5.16 -6.33 9.14
N LYS A 122 4.23 -7.27 9.28
CA LYS A 122 3.52 -7.90 8.16
C LYS A 122 2.09 -7.36 8.03
N ARG A 123 1.44 -7.01 9.15
CA ARG A 123 0.09 -6.47 9.20
C ARG A 123 -0.12 -5.59 10.42
N LEU A 124 -0.75 -4.43 10.22
CA LEU A 124 -1.11 -3.53 11.30
C LEU A 124 -2.51 -3.87 11.82
N TRP A 125 -2.60 -4.04 13.14
CA TRP A 125 -3.83 -4.31 13.88
C TRP A 125 -4.15 -3.12 14.77
N CYS A 126 -5.42 -2.76 14.82
CA CYS A 126 -5.90 -1.58 15.51
C CYS A 126 -7.10 -1.93 16.38
N THR A 127 -7.31 -1.20 17.47
CA THR A 127 -8.48 -1.37 18.32
C THR A 127 -9.75 -0.92 17.60
N ASP A 128 -10.87 -1.60 17.86
CA ASP A 128 -12.17 -1.16 17.35
C ASP A 128 -12.60 0.14 18.07
N PRO A 129 -12.97 1.20 17.35
CA PRO A 129 -13.47 2.44 17.95
C PRO A 129 -14.64 2.23 18.92
N SER A 130 -15.46 1.20 18.69
CA SER A 130 -16.64 0.87 19.49
C SER A 130 -16.33 -0.05 20.67
N ASN A 131 -15.20 -0.76 20.64
CA ASN A 131 -14.76 -1.66 21.71
C ASN A 131 -13.23 -1.82 21.70
N SER A 132 -12.55 -1.14 22.61
CA SER A 132 -11.09 -1.12 22.69
C SER A 132 -10.44 -2.47 23.03
N LEU A 133 -11.22 -3.45 23.50
CA LEU A 133 -10.75 -4.82 23.75
C LEU A 133 -10.69 -5.67 22.48
N MET A 134 -11.36 -5.26 21.41
CA MET A 134 -11.34 -5.98 20.14
C MET A 134 -10.35 -5.34 19.18
N CYS A 135 -9.55 -6.18 18.53
CA CYS A 135 -8.62 -5.74 17.50
C CYS A 135 -9.14 -6.11 16.11
N ARG A 136 -9.04 -5.16 15.19
CA ARG A 136 -9.46 -5.29 13.79
C ARG A 136 -8.32 -4.88 12.86
N THR A 137 -8.41 -5.36 11.63
CA THR A 137 -7.49 -5.00 10.55
C THR A 137 -8.24 -4.89 9.23
N SER A 138 -7.53 -4.56 8.17
CA SER A 138 -8.04 -4.48 6.80
C SER A 138 -6.97 -5.05 5.85
N SER A 139 -7.39 -5.62 4.72
CA SER A 139 -6.50 -6.36 3.81
C SER A 139 -5.35 -5.52 3.25
N ARG A 140 -5.52 -4.20 3.11
CA ARG A 140 -4.43 -3.29 2.70
C ARG A 140 -3.68 -2.63 3.86
N LEU A 141 -4.06 -2.92 5.12
CA LEU A 141 -3.52 -2.24 6.29
C LEU A 141 -2.22 -2.90 6.78
N VAL A 142 -1.11 -2.33 6.34
CA VAL A 142 0.25 -2.73 6.73
C VAL A 142 0.98 -1.52 7.29
N ALA A 143 1.81 -1.72 8.31
CA ALA A 143 2.54 -0.63 8.95
C ALA A 143 3.44 0.08 7.95
N LEU A 144 3.46 1.41 7.87
CA LEU A 144 4.29 2.13 6.90
C LEU A 144 5.79 1.77 7.05
N PRO A 145 6.59 1.79 5.97
CA PRO A 145 8.04 1.62 6.08
C PRO A 145 8.62 2.59 7.11
N GLY A 146 9.56 2.14 7.94
CA GLY A 146 10.12 2.90 9.06
C GLY A 146 9.33 2.81 10.37
N THR A 147 8.14 2.20 10.38
CA THR A 147 7.41 1.95 11.65
C THR A 147 8.17 0.89 12.45
N THR A 148 8.45 1.15 13.72
CA THR A 148 9.08 0.18 14.63
C THR A 148 8.19 -1.04 14.78
N CYS A 149 8.77 -2.23 14.57
CA CYS A 149 8.08 -3.49 14.76
C CYS A 149 8.49 -4.18 16.07
N ALA A 150 7.80 -5.28 16.40
CA ALA A 150 8.25 -6.19 17.45
C ALA A 150 9.71 -6.63 17.20
N ALA A 151 10.49 -6.68 18.28
CA ALA A 151 11.96 -6.83 18.32
C ALA A 151 12.77 -5.58 17.91
N ASP A 152 12.20 -4.37 18.05
CA ASP A 152 12.85 -3.06 17.87
C ASP A 152 13.46 -2.82 16.49
N LYS A 153 13.06 -3.62 15.49
CA LYS A 153 13.52 -3.48 14.11
C LYS A 153 12.49 -2.68 13.31
N PRO A 154 12.88 -1.60 12.63
CA PRO A 154 11.96 -0.85 11.78
C PRO A 154 11.57 -1.69 10.55
N ARG A 155 10.31 -1.58 10.12
CA ARG A 155 9.87 -2.18 8.86
C ARG A 155 10.67 -1.60 7.70
N THR A 156 11.31 -2.46 6.92
CA THR A 156 12.11 -2.03 5.77
C THR A 156 11.25 -1.53 4.62
N LEU A 157 11.82 -0.69 3.77
CA LEU A 157 11.22 -0.36 2.48
C LEU A 157 11.13 -1.63 1.62
N PRO A 158 10.12 -1.74 0.74
CA PRO A 158 10.14 -2.74 -0.32
C PRO A 158 11.44 -2.62 -1.11
N SER A 159 12.09 -3.74 -1.44
CA SER A 159 13.28 -3.75 -2.28
C SER A 159 12.97 -3.08 -3.63
N LYS A 160 13.91 -2.28 -4.16
CA LYS A 160 13.81 -1.77 -5.53
C LYS A 160 13.79 -2.98 -6.48
N MET A 161 12.83 -3.00 -7.41
CA MET A 161 12.87 -3.86 -8.60
C MET A 161 13.75 -3.21 -9.65
#